data_AF-A0A836Q4F0-F1
#
_entry.id   AF-A0A836Q4F0-F1
#
_cell.length_a   1.000
_cell.length_b   1.000
_cell.length_c   1.000
_cell.angle_alpha   90.00
_cell.angle_beta   90.00
_cell.angle_gamma   90.00
#
_symmetry.space_group_name_H-M   'P 1'
#
loop_
_entity.id
_entity.type
_entity.pdbx_description
1 polymer ?
#
loop_
_entity_poly.entity_id
_entity_poly.type
_entity_poly.pdbx_seq_one_letter_code
_entity_poly.pdbx_strand_id
1 'polypeptide(L)'
;MCKVSNLFQDSEGRLKWANLIRASAILTKNQTVRKPNSSPYSVSTVSVPTVSTSELKKKAKRFVLFLRVLWKEFHGFFYLLVITFAISNTLLFLYYPKEDLPHHSMSWLQTAYCTWLMMFFETPLNYSDDWRVAPLFFFLPLLGLLVIAEGVVHLGNILIQRKRYSTEWQKMLAANFENHIVICGLGNVGVRVVQHLKQFDEMMVVIEADKESRFAHEVAGNDIPVLFGDARDTRLLENANLPKAKAVICVTNDDMVNLETALTAREYNPDIKIIIRMFDQKLAKKVQKSLGIHGVYSSSARSGRLFAQAAISENIIDSFEFGGLTINAYQLTVEANSSLVGETIDDVRYKNEVTVLMHEKAGGELDWNPPPSKVLSVGDRLLIMTDRDGINRLQSTKKKLALKKDTQ
;
A
#
# COMPACT_ATOMS: atom_id res chain seq x y z
N MET A 1 22.80 8.64 -32.20
CA MET A 1 22.53 7.35 -32.87
C MET A 1 23.08 7.26 -34.31
N CYS A 2 24.03 8.09 -34.76
CA CYS A 2 24.54 8.06 -36.16
C CYS A 2 26.04 7.70 -36.31
N LYS A 3 26.65 6.95 -35.39
CA LYS A 3 28.09 6.59 -35.51
C LYS A 3 28.45 5.12 -35.32
N VAL A 4 27.47 4.22 -35.27
CA VAL A 4 27.71 2.77 -35.04
C VAL A 4 27.36 1.90 -36.27
N SER A 5 26.75 2.47 -37.31
CA SER A 5 26.33 1.71 -38.50
C SER A 5 27.48 1.22 -39.39
N ASN A 6 28.63 1.91 -39.41
CA ASN A 6 29.68 1.67 -40.39
C ASN A 6 30.69 0.56 -40.00
N LEU A 7 30.48 -0.11 -38.87
CA LEU A 7 31.39 -1.17 -38.38
C LEU A 7 30.92 -2.59 -38.72
N PHE A 8 29.75 -2.77 -39.33
CA PHE A 8 29.12 -4.10 -39.50
C PHE A 8 28.60 -4.41 -40.92
N GLN A 9 29.04 -3.66 -41.92
CA GLN A 9 28.77 -3.93 -43.34
C GLN A 9 30.08 -4.36 -44.04
N ASP A 10 30.02 -5.33 -44.96
CA ASP A 10 31.11 -5.52 -45.92
C ASP A 10 30.95 -4.60 -47.13
N SER A 11 31.91 -4.62 -48.07
CA SER A 11 31.96 -3.75 -49.25
C SER A 11 30.73 -3.83 -50.18
N GLU A 12 29.81 -4.78 -49.99
CA GLU A 12 28.53 -4.88 -50.73
C GLU A 12 27.28 -4.67 -49.84
N GLY A 13 27.42 -4.19 -48.60
CA GLY A 13 26.29 -3.66 -47.82
C GLY A 13 25.30 -4.68 -47.22
N ARG A 14 25.60 -5.99 -47.20
CA ARG A 14 24.74 -7.00 -46.55
C ARG A 14 25.08 -7.21 -45.06
N LEU A 15 24.06 -7.22 -44.21
CA LEU A 15 24.16 -7.47 -42.77
C LEU A 15 24.42 -8.96 -42.46
N LYS A 16 25.58 -9.28 -41.86
CA LYS A 16 25.91 -10.64 -41.39
C LYS A 16 25.29 -10.93 -40.01
N TRP A 17 24.08 -11.47 -39.99
CA TRP A 17 23.38 -11.91 -38.77
C TRP A 17 24.17 -12.87 -37.87
N ALA A 18 25.09 -13.66 -38.44
CA ALA A 18 25.95 -14.58 -37.67
C ALA A 18 26.96 -13.87 -36.73
N ASN A 19 27.33 -12.61 -37.03
CA ASN A 19 28.26 -11.85 -36.20
C ASN A 19 27.59 -11.16 -35.00
N LEU A 20 26.28 -10.88 -35.08
CA LEU A 20 25.48 -10.34 -33.96
C LEU A 20 25.31 -11.37 -32.84
N ILE A 21 25.18 -12.66 -33.19
CA ILE A 21 25.04 -13.75 -32.21
C ILE A 21 26.40 -14.07 -31.54
N ARG A 22 27.52 -13.94 -32.26
CA ARG A 22 28.86 -14.07 -31.66
C ARG A 22 29.25 -12.88 -30.78
N ALA A 23 28.79 -11.67 -31.09
CA ALA A 23 29.07 -10.48 -30.29
C ALA A 23 28.40 -10.51 -28.89
N SER A 24 27.19 -11.06 -28.77
CA SER A 24 26.52 -11.21 -27.46
C SER A 24 27.18 -12.30 -26.59
N ALA A 25 27.74 -13.34 -27.22
CA ALA A 25 28.43 -14.44 -26.52
C ALA A 25 29.87 -14.09 -26.09
N ILE A 26 30.51 -13.10 -26.73
CA ILE A 26 31.87 -12.65 -26.37
C ILE A 26 31.85 -11.58 -25.27
N LEU A 27 30.77 -10.80 -25.14
CA LEU A 27 30.60 -9.85 -24.04
C LEU A 27 30.29 -10.52 -22.68
N THR A 28 30.05 -11.83 -22.65
CA THR A 28 29.82 -12.61 -21.42
C THR A 28 31.04 -13.44 -20.97
N LYS A 29 32.19 -13.33 -21.65
CA LYS A 29 33.38 -14.13 -21.32
C LYS A 29 34.53 -13.24 -20.80
N ASN A 30 34.69 -13.24 -19.48
CA ASN A 30 35.88 -12.90 -18.69
C ASN A 30 37.02 -12.19 -19.45
N GLN A 31 37.09 -10.86 -19.35
CA GLN A 31 38.37 -10.15 -19.43
C GLN A 31 38.90 -9.91 -18.02
N THR A 32 39.71 -10.85 -17.54
CA THR A 32 40.66 -10.63 -16.45
C THR A 32 41.83 -9.82 -16.97
N VAL A 33 41.71 -8.49 -16.93
CA VAL A 33 42.82 -7.57 -17.16
C VAL A 33 43.73 -7.58 -15.92
N ARG A 34 44.92 -8.17 -16.04
CA ARG A 34 46.00 -8.00 -15.05
C ARG A 34 46.62 -6.60 -15.20
N LYS A 35 46.62 -5.81 -14.12
CA LYS A 35 47.59 -4.72 -13.87
C LYS A 35 47.96 -4.64 -12.37
N PRO A 36 49.15 -4.14 -12.04
CA PRO A 36 49.85 -4.43 -10.79
C PRO A 36 49.49 -3.48 -9.63
N ASN A 37 49.62 -4.02 -8.42
CA ASN A 37 49.65 -3.40 -7.08
C ASN A 37 49.52 -1.87 -6.97
N SER A 38 48.46 -1.40 -6.28
CA SER A 38 48.54 -0.46 -5.14
C SER A 38 47.16 -0.07 -4.60
N SER A 39 47.06 0.05 -3.27
CA SER A 39 45.98 0.63 -2.43
C SER A 39 44.87 -0.31 -1.86
N PRO A 40 44.58 -0.26 -0.53
CA PRO A 40 43.55 -1.06 0.11
C PRO A 40 42.25 -0.27 0.23
N TYR A 41 41.41 -0.30 -0.81
CA TYR A 41 40.00 0.03 -0.68
C TYR A 41 39.17 -1.10 -1.30
N SER A 42 38.47 -1.84 -0.44
CA SER A 42 37.56 -2.91 -0.84
C SER A 42 36.39 -2.33 -1.62
N VAL A 43 36.40 -2.46 -2.95
CA VAL A 43 35.24 -2.19 -3.80
C VAL A 43 34.31 -3.40 -3.72
N SER A 44 33.18 -3.21 -3.06
CA SER A 44 32.08 -4.18 -3.01
C SER A 44 31.57 -4.44 -4.43
N THR A 45 31.81 -5.63 -4.96
CA THR A 45 31.21 -6.07 -6.23
C THR A 45 29.70 -6.19 -6.05
N VAL A 46 28.93 -5.30 -6.67
CA VAL A 46 27.48 -5.38 -6.75
C VAL A 46 27.10 -6.61 -7.58
N SER A 47 26.62 -7.67 -6.93
CA SER A 47 26.04 -8.83 -7.59
C SER A 47 24.73 -8.44 -8.27
N VAL A 48 24.68 -8.52 -9.60
CA VAL A 48 23.43 -8.41 -10.36
C VAL A 48 22.51 -9.57 -9.93
N PRO A 49 21.26 -9.32 -9.52
CA PRO A 49 20.38 -10.38 -9.05
C PRO A 49 20.07 -11.34 -10.19
N THR A 50 20.52 -12.59 -10.04
CA THR A 50 20.09 -13.69 -10.89
C THR A 50 18.63 -13.97 -10.59
N VAL A 51 17.76 -13.74 -11.58
CA VAL A 51 16.32 -14.01 -11.45
C VAL A 51 16.14 -15.51 -11.20
N SER A 52 15.84 -15.87 -9.96
CA SER A 52 15.57 -17.24 -9.55
C SER A 52 14.47 -17.86 -10.42
N THR A 53 14.62 -19.14 -10.78
CA THR A 53 13.59 -19.94 -11.46
C THR A 53 12.27 -19.98 -10.68
N SER A 54 12.28 -19.72 -9.37
CA SER A 54 11.07 -19.56 -8.56
C SER A 54 10.30 -18.27 -8.87
N GLU A 55 10.99 -17.16 -9.16
CA GLU A 55 10.39 -15.87 -9.51
C GLU A 55 9.76 -15.88 -10.91
N LEU A 56 10.37 -16.59 -11.86
CA LEU A 56 9.78 -16.82 -13.18
C LEU A 56 8.50 -17.66 -13.10
N LYS A 57 8.49 -18.73 -12.28
CA LYS A 57 7.28 -19.53 -12.03
C LYS A 57 6.18 -18.71 -11.34
N LYS A 58 6.54 -17.84 -10.38
CA LYS A 58 5.59 -16.92 -9.74
C LYS A 58 5.01 -15.92 -10.74
N LYS A 59 5.84 -15.30 -11.58
CA LYS A 59 5.39 -14.38 -12.65
C LYS A 59 4.49 -15.07 -13.67
N ALA A 60 4.82 -16.28 -14.10
CA ALA A 60 3.99 -17.07 -15.01
C ALA A 60 2.64 -17.42 -14.36
N LYS A 61 2.63 -17.83 -13.08
CA LYS A 61 1.40 -18.10 -12.33
C LYS A 61 0.54 -16.85 -12.19
N ARG A 62 1.14 -15.68 -11.93
CA ARG A 62 0.46 -14.37 -11.91
C ARG A 62 -0.16 -14.02 -13.26
N PHE A 63 0.56 -14.26 -14.36
CA PHE A 63 0.05 -14.02 -15.72
C PHE A 63 -1.12 -14.95 -16.08
N VAL A 64 -1.04 -16.23 -15.73
CA VAL A 64 -2.14 -17.18 -15.95
C VAL A 64 -3.36 -16.84 -15.09
N LEU A 65 -3.16 -16.40 -13.84
CA LEU A 65 -4.27 -15.94 -13.00
C LEU A 65 -4.90 -14.65 -13.54
N PHE A 66 -4.09 -13.70 -14.02
CA PHE A 66 -4.55 -12.49 -14.68
C PHE A 66 -5.43 -12.81 -15.90
N LEU A 67 -4.97 -13.73 -16.76
CA LEU A 67 -5.78 -14.22 -17.89
C LEU A 67 -7.09 -14.87 -17.44
N ARG A 68 -7.09 -15.58 -16.31
CA ARG A 68 -8.30 -16.23 -15.77
C ARG A 68 -9.33 -15.23 -15.25
N VAL A 69 -8.87 -14.15 -14.61
CA VAL A 69 -9.74 -13.05 -14.15
C VAL A 69 -10.30 -12.29 -15.36
N LEU A 70 -9.45 -11.97 -16.33
CA LEU A 70 -9.85 -11.31 -17.56
C LEU A 70 -10.87 -12.15 -18.33
N TRP A 71 -10.68 -13.47 -18.42
CA TRP A 71 -11.67 -14.37 -19.01
C TRP A 71 -13.01 -14.33 -18.25
N LYS A 72 -12.98 -14.35 -16.92
CA LYS A 72 -14.20 -14.29 -16.08
C LYS A 72 -14.93 -12.95 -16.20
N GLU A 73 -14.24 -11.84 -16.46
CA GLU A 73 -14.89 -10.54 -16.65
C GLU A 73 -15.44 -10.38 -18.07
N PHE A 74 -14.75 -10.90 -19.09
CA PHE A 74 -15.12 -10.69 -20.50
C PHE A 74 -15.87 -11.85 -21.17
N HIS A 75 -16.08 -13.00 -20.53
CA HIS A 75 -16.68 -14.18 -21.17
C HIS A 75 -18.04 -13.89 -21.83
N GLY A 76 -18.94 -13.14 -21.18
CA GLY A 76 -20.25 -12.80 -21.75
C GLY A 76 -20.16 -12.05 -23.08
N PHE A 77 -19.26 -11.08 -23.16
CA PHE A 77 -18.95 -10.31 -24.36
C PHE A 77 -18.38 -11.20 -25.48
N PHE A 78 -17.39 -12.05 -25.15
CA PHE A 78 -16.80 -12.97 -26.12
C PHE A 78 -17.82 -13.98 -26.67
N TYR A 79 -18.74 -14.49 -25.84
CA TYR A 79 -19.78 -15.41 -26.31
C TYR A 79 -20.74 -14.74 -27.29
N LEU A 80 -21.21 -13.52 -27.00
CA LEU A 80 -22.13 -12.78 -27.88
C LEU A 80 -21.50 -12.50 -29.25
N LEU A 81 -20.23 -12.10 -29.26
CA LEU A 81 -19.47 -11.86 -30.50
C LEU A 81 -19.32 -13.14 -31.33
N VAL A 82 -18.88 -14.23 -30.70
CA VAL A 82 -18.64 -15.50 -31.40
C VAL A 82 -19.94 -16.08 -31.97
N ILE A 83 -21.03 -16.01 -31.20
CA ILE A 83 -22.35 -16.50 -31.64
C ILE A 83 -22.84 -15.68 -32.83
N THR A 84 -22.79 -14.35 -32.74
CA THR A 84 -23.25 -13.47 -33.82
C THR A 84 -22.41 -13.68 -35.08
N PHE A 85 -21.08 -13.72 -34.94
CA PHE A 85 -20.16 -13.98 -36.03
C PHE A 85 -20.45 -15.33 -36.71
N ALA A 86 -20.65 -16.40 -35.93
CA ALA A 86 -20.95 -17.71 -36.47
C ALA A 86 -22.28 -17.76 -37.22
N ILE A 87 -23.33 -17.11 -36.68
CA ILE A 87 -24.65 -17.04 -37.32
C ILE A 87 -24.56 -16.24 -38.63
N SER A 88 -23.96 -15.05 -38.62
CA SER A 88 -23.82 -14.19 -39.81
C SER A 88 -22.98 -14.87 -40.90
N ASN A 89 -21.88 -15.52 -40.52
CA ASN A 89 -21.04 -16.27 -41.43
C ASN A 89 -21.80 -17.45 -42.07
N THR A 90 -22.59 -18.18 -41.27
CA THR A 90 -23.38 -19.31 -41.76
C THR A 90 -24.49 -18.84 -42.72
N LEU A 91 -25.18 -17.75 -42.40
CA LEU A 91 -26.22 -17.18 -43.26
C LEU A 91 -25.66 -16.68 -44.59
N LEU A 92 -24.52 -15.98 -44.57
CA LEU A 92 -23.84 -15.55 -45.79
C LEU A 92 -23.37 -16.74 -46.64
N PHE A 93 -22.81 -17.79 -46.02
CA PHE A 93 -22.33 -18.95 -46.76
C PHE A 93 -23.46 -19.73 -47.46
N LEU A 94 -24.62 -19.84 -46.82
CA LEU A 94 -25.75 -20.63 -47.33
C LEU A 94 -26.64 -19.86 -48.32
N TYR A 95 -26.84 -18.56 -48.11
CA TYR A 95 -27.89 -17.79 -48.80
C TYR A 95 -27.38 -16.62 -49.65
N TYR A 96 -26.07 -16.32 -49.67
CA TYR A 96 -25.57 -15.27 -50.55
C TYR A 96 -25.63 -15.69 -52.03
N PRO A 97 -26.11 -14.83 -52.95
CA PRO A 97 -26.21 -15.17 -54.37
C PRO A 97 -24.85 -15.53 -54.96
N LYS A 98 -24.75 -16.71 -55.56
CA LYS A 98 -23.48 -17.17 -56.15
C LYS A 98 -23.13 -16.46 -57.45
N GLU A 99 -24.12 -15.87 -58.11
CA GLU A 99 -23.98 -15.18 -59.40
C GLU A 99 -23.14 -13.89 -59.27
N ASP A 100 -23.18 -13.24 -58.09
CA ASP A 100 -22.43 -12.02 -57.80
C ASP A 100 -20.98 -12.27 -57.39
N LEU A 101 -20.53 -13.53 -57.32
CA LEU A 101 -19.19 -13.91 -56.88
C LEU A 101 -18.24 -14.15 -58.07
N PRO A 102 -16.98 -13.66 -58.01
CA PRO A 102 -15.99 -13.78 -59.09
C PRO A 102 -15.74 -15.22 -59.59
N HIS A 103 -15.94 -16.22 -58.73
CA HIS A 103 -15.74 -17.64 -59.03
C HIS A 103 -16.98 -18.51 -58.77
N HIS A 104 -18.16 -17.89 -58.66
CA HIS A 104 -19.46 -18.54 -58.43
C HIS A 104 -19.52 -19.44 -57.19
N SER A 105 -18.56 -19.28 -56.29
CA SER A 105 -18.41 -20.03 -55.06
C SER A 105 -17.57 -19.23 -54.08
N MET A 106 -17.89 -19.36 -52.81
CA MET A 106 -17.17 -18.75 -51.71
C MET A 106 -16.79 -19.87 -50.75
N SER A 107 -15.50 -19.97 -50.42
CA SER A 107 -15.06 -20.87 -49.36
C SER A 107 -15.52 -20.34 -48.00
N TRP A 108 -15.69 -21.25 -47.03
CA TRP A 108 -16.06 -20.87 -45.66
C TRP A 108 -15.11 -19.82 -45.05
N LEU A 109 -13.81 -19.92 -45.34
CA LEU A 109 -12.81 -18.98 -44.87
C LEU A 109 -12.94 -17.59 -45.51
N GLN A 110 -13.30 -17.53 -46.79
CA GLN A 110 -13.59 -16.26 -47.46
C GLN A 110 -14.84 -15.62 -46.88
N THR A 111 -15.89 -16.39 -46.60
CA THR A 111 -17.10 -15.86 -45.94
C THR A 111 -16.78 -15.30 -44.56
N ALA A 112 -15.90 -15.97 -43.81
CA ALA A 112 -15.48 -15.50 -42.49
C ALA A 112 -14.69 -14.20 -42.59
N TYR A 113 -13.82 -14.09 -43.60
CA TYR A 113 -13.09 -12.85 -43.90
C TYR A 113 -14.03 -11.70 -44.27
N CYS A 114 -15.03 -11.93 -45.13
CA CYS A 114 -16.01 -10.90 -45.48
C CYS A 114 -16.89 -10.51 -44.29
N THR A 115 -17.31 -11.46 -43.46
CA THR A 115 -18.07 -11.21 -42.22
C THR A 115 -17.25 -10.35 -41.26
N TRP A 116 -15.94 -10.62 -41.12
CA TRP A 116 -15.02 -9.81 -40.32
C TRP A 116 -14.94 -8.38 -40.83
N LEU A 117 -14.72 -8.19 -42.14
CA LEU A 117 -14.65 -6.84 -42.74
C LEU A 117 -15.95 -6.06 -42.56
N MET A 118 -17.10 -6.72 -42.72
CA MET A 118 -18.41 -6.09 -42.52
C MET A 118 -18.64 -5.63 -41.07
N MET A 119 -18.09 -6.31 -40.07
CA MET A 119 -18.14 -5.81 -38.68
C MET A 119 -17.37 -4.48 -38.49
N PHE A 120 -16.41 -4.17 -39.36
CA PHE A 120 -15.62 -2.92 -39.35
C PHE A 120 -16.09 -1.92 -40.41
N PHE A 121 -17.36 -2.00 -40.86
CA PHE A 121 -17.95 -1.11 -41.87
C PHE A 121 -17.34 -1.20 -43.28
N GLU A 122 -16.55 -2.24 -43.56
CA GLU A 122 -16.10 -2.50 -44.92
C GLU A 122 -17.08 -3.46 -45.63
N THR A 123 -17.47 -3.12 -46.86
CA THR A 123 -18.40 -3.92 -47.65
C THR A 123 -17.68 -4.56 -48.85
N PRO A 124 -17.01 -5.72 -48.65
CA PRO A 124 -16.31 -6.42 -49.73
C PRO A 124 -17.25 -7.15 -50.70
N LEU A 125 -18.52 -7.31 -50.33
CA LEU A 125 -19.57 -7.97 -51.09
C LEU A 125 -20.58 -6.94 -51.61
N ASN A 126 -21.16 -7.22 -52.78
CA ASN A 126 -22.28 -6.44 -53.29
C ASN A 126 -23.52 -6.68 -52.43
N TYR A 127 -24.32 -5.62 -52.25
CA TYR A 127 -25.58 -5.70 -51.54
C TYR A 127 -26.55 -6.67 -52.24
N SER A 128 -27.24 -7.49 -51.47
CA SER A 128 -28.20 -8.48 -51.96
C SER A 128 -29.59 -8.17 -51.39
N ASP A 129 -30.61 -8.23 -52.26
CA ASP A 129 -32.02 -8.00 -51.90
C ASP A 129 -32.69 -9.21 -51.20
N ASP A 130 -31.99 -10.33 -51.01
CA ASP A 130 -32.55 -11.47 -50.28
C ASP A 130 -32.72 -11.11 -48.80
N TRP A 131 -33.97 -11.16 -48.32
CA TRP A 131 -34.37 -10.82 -46.95
C TRP A 131 -33.61 -11.57 -45.85
N ARG A 132 -32.97 -12.70 -46.17
CA ARG A 132 -32.18 -13.51 -45.21
C ARG A 132 -30.80 -12.93 -44.95
N VAL A 133 -30.22 -12.25 -45.93
CA VAL A 133 -28.85 -11.69 -45.88
C VAL A 133 -28.85 -10.16 -45.89
N ALA A 134 -29.84 -9.51 -46.52
CA ALA A 134 -29.97 -8.06 -46.57
C ALA A 134 -29.89 -7.39 -45.18
N PRO A 135 -30.51 -7.93 -44.11
CA PRO A 135 -30.39 -7.34 -42.78
C PRO A 135 -28.95 -7.36 -42.23
N LEU A 136 -28.13 -8.35 -42.61
CA LEU A 136 -26.75 -8.46 -42.14
C LEU A 136 -25.91 -7.26 -42.60
N PHE A 137 -26.13 -6.73 -43.80
CA PHE A 137 -25.39 -5.58 -44.32
C PHE A 137 -25.61 -4.30 -43.49
N PHE A 138 -26.75 -4.18 -42.80
CA PHE A 138 -27.06 -3.04 -41.94
C PHE A 138 -26.76 -3.31 -40.46
N PHE A 139 -27.19 -4.46 -39.94
CA PHE A 139 -27.09 -4.76 -38.51
C PHE A 139 -25.70 -5.26 -38.09
N LEU A 140 -24.95 -5.93 -38.97
CA LEU A 140 -23.63 -6.47 -38.62
C LEU A 140 -22.59 -5.37 -38.33
N PRO A 141 -22.49 -4.28 -39.13
CA PRO A 141 -21.62 -3.15 -38.79
C PRO A 141 -22.04 -2.46 -37.48
N LEU A 142 -23.36 -2.29 -37.24
CA LEU A 142 -23.87 -1.69 -36.01
C LEU A 142 -23.53 -2.53 -34.78
N LEU A 143 -23.62 -3.85 -34.90
CA LEU A 143 -23.26 -4.78 -33.83
C LEU A 143 -21.74 -4.80 -33.61
N GLY A 144 -20.94 -4.71 -34.69
CA GLY A 144 -19.49 -4.50 -34.60
C GLY A 144 -19.12 -3.21 -33.87
N LEU A 145 -19.81 -2.11 -34.15
CA LEU A 145 -19.64 -0.84 -33.42
C LEU A 145 -19.98 -0.99 -31.93
N LEU A 146 -21.11 -1.64 -31.61
CA LEU A 146 -21.54 -1.88 -30.23
C LEU A 146 -20.49 -2.68 -29.47
N VAL A 147 -19.98 -3.75 -30.10
CA VAL A 147 -18.90 -4.58 -29.56
C VAL A 147 -17.64 -3.76 -29.27
N ILE A 148 -17.20 -2.92 -30.22
CA ILE A 148 -16.01 -2.09 -30.04
C ILE A 148 -16.24 -1.06 -28.93
N ALA A 149 -17.40 -0.40 -28.93
CA ALA A 149 -17.77 0.59 -27.93
C ALA A 149 -17.82 -0.03 -26.52
N GLU A 150 -18.45 -1.20 -26.37
CA GLU A 150 -18.48 -1.95 -25.12
C GLU A 150 -17.06 -2.35 -24.69
N GLY A 151 -16.24 -2.86 -25.61
CA GLY A 151 -14.84 -3.21 -25.35
C GLY A 151 -14.01 -2.02 -24.88
N VAL A 152 -14.17 -0.85 -25.51
CA VAL A 152 -13.48 0.40 -25.14
C VAL A 152 -13.98 0.93 -23.81
N VAL A 153 -15.30 0.94 -23.55
CA VAL A 153 -15.87 1.36 -22.26
C VAL A 153 -15.41 0.44 -21.14
N HIS A 154 -15.38 -0.87 -21.38
CA HIS A 154 -14.95 -1.84 -20.37
C HIS A 154 -13.44 -1.75 -20.11
N LEU A 155 -12.62 -1.63 -21.17
CA LEU A 155 -11.18 -1.39 -21.04
C LEU A 155 -10.89 -0.04 -20.35
N GLY A 156 -11.63 1.00 -20.72
CA GLY A 156 -11.57 2.32 -20.10
C GLY A 156 -11.94 2.27 -18.62
N ASN A 157 -12.99 1.52 -18.28
CA ASN A 157 -13.37 1.25 -16.90
C ASN A 157 -12.25 0.53 -16.15
N ILE A 158 -11.61 -0.50 -16.72
CA ILE A 158 -10.46 -1.18 -16.07
C ILE A 158 -9.29 -0.21 -15.84
N LEU A 159 -8.97 0.64 -16.81
CA LEU A 159 -7.85 1.57 -16.74
C LEU A 159 -8.12 2.74 -15.77
N ILE A 160 -9.35 3.24 -15.73
CA ILE A 160 -9.77 4.36 -14.89
C ILE A 160 -10.10 3.87 -13.46
N GLN A 161 -10.67 2.69 -13.31
CA GLN A 161 -10.97 2.04 -12.02
C GLN A 161 -9.77 1.32 -11.41
N ARG A 162 -8.53 1.75 -11.71
CA ARG A 162 -7.32 1.28 -11.01
C ARG A 162 -7.39 1.41 -9.47
N LYS A 163 -8.40 2.13 -8.93
CA LYS A 163 -8.74 2.23 -7.50
C LYS A 163 -9.87 1.31 -7.00
N ARG A 164 -10.46 0.46 -7.85
CA ARG A 164 -11.59 -0.44 -7.52
C ARG A 164 -11.42 -1.82 -8.16
N TYR A 165 -10.26 -2.41 -7.96
CA TYR A 165 -10.03 -3.79 -8.36
C TYR A 165 -11.07 -4.73 -7.74
N SER A 166 -11.62 -5.63 -8.55
CA SER A 166 -12.51 -6.70 -8.12
C SER A 166 -11.92 -7.43 -6.92
N THR A 167 -12.75 -7.88 -5.98
CA THR A 167 -12.33 -8.55 -4.73
C THR A 167 -11.27 -9.64 -4.96
N GLU A 168 -11.31 -10.28 -6.13
CA GLU A 168 -10.36 -11.31 -6.56
C GLU A 168 -8.94 -10.79 -6.80
N TRP A 169 -8.77 -9.58 -7.35
CA TRP A 169 -7.45 -8.98 -7.52
C TRP A 169 -6.85 -8.54 -6.18
N GLN A 170 -7.67 -8.00 -5.27
CA GLN A 170 -7.20 -7.65 -3.92
C GLN A 170 -6.72 -8.89 -3.16
N LYS A 171 -7.48 -9.99 -3.24
CA LYS A 171 -7.05 -11.31 -2.72
C LYS A 171 -5.73 -11.76 -3.35
N MET A 172 -5.58 -11.62 -4.67
CA MET A 172 -4.34 -12.00 -5.36
C MET A 172 -3.14 -11.18 -4.89
N LEU A 173 -3.28 -9.86 -4.77
CA LEU A 173 -2.23 -8.99 -4.25
C LEU A 173 -1.84 -9.38 -2.82
N ALA A 174 -2.83 -9.54 -1.94
CA ALA A 174 -2.63 -9.92 -0.55
C ALA A 174 -1.92 -11.28 -0.42
N ALA A 175 -2.32 -12.28 -1.21
CA ALA A 175 -1.72 -13.61 -1.25
C ALA A 175 -0.22 -13.60 -1.66
N ASN A 176 0.26 -12.49 -2.24
CA ASN A 176 1.63 -12.34 -2.68
C ASN A 176 2.54 -11.57 -1.71
N PHE A 177 1.99 -10.99 -0.63
CA PHE A 177 2.78 -10.23 0.34
C PHE A 177 3.48 -11.15 1.32
N GLU A 178 4.69 -10.80 1.73
CA GLU A 178 5.46 -11.51 2.77
C GLU A 178 6.08 -10.45 3.69
N ASN A 179 6.29 -10.80 4.97
CA ASN A 179 6.81 -9.87 5.97
C ASN A 179 5.96 -8.59 6.11
N HIS A 180 4.66 -8.70 5.85
CA HIS A 180 3.67 -7.61 5.89
C HIS A 180 2.86 -7.62 7.18
N ILE A 181 2.10 -6.56 7.40
CA ILE A 181 1.21 -6.37 8.55
C ILE A 181 -0.24 -6.60 8.11
N VAL A 182 -0.96 -7.47 8.79
CA VAL A 182 -2.40 -7.66 8.57
C VAL A 182 -3.18 -6.82 9.57
N ILE A 183 -4.10 -5.98 9.09
CA ILE A 183 -4.89 -5.07 9.92
C ILE A 183 -6.35 -5.50 9.82
N CYS A 184 -6.94 -5.89 10.94
CA CYS A 184 -8.33 -6.32 11.01
C CYS A 184 -9.18 -5.20 11.62
N GLY A 185 -10.08 -4.65 10.81
CA GLY A 185 -10.92 -3.50 11.13
C GLY A 185 -10.32 -2.19 10.64
N LEU A 186 -11.11 -1.46 9.85
CA LEU A 186 -10.83 -0.16 9.27
C LEU A 186 -11.83 0.89 9.79
N GLY A 187 -12.08 0.85 11.10
CA GLY A 187 -12.78 1.91 11.81
C GLY A 187 -11.86 3.11 12.12
N ASN A 188 -12.31 3.98 13.04
CA ASN A 188 -11.58 5.20 13.42
C ASN A 188 -10.13 4.95 13.85
N VAL A 189 -9.86 3.84 14.56
CA VAL A 189 -8.50 3.46 14.97
C VAL A 189 -7.73 2.83 13.81
N GLY A 190 -8.34 1.89 13.08
CA GLY A 190 -7.71 1.17 11.98
C GLY A 190 -7.16 2.08 10.87
N VAL A 191 -7.91 3.11 10.50
CA VAL A 191 -7.46 4.10 9.50
C VAL A 191 -6.22 4.85 9.96
N ARG A 192 -6.15 5.24 11.23
CA ARG A 192 -4.98 5.91 11.78
C ARG A 192 -3.78 4.97 11.84
N VAL A 193 -3.99 3.70 12.15
CA VAL A 193 -2.94 2.67 12.08
C VAL A 193 -2.40 2.56 10.65
N VAL A 194 -3.27 2.46 9.64
CA VAL A 194 -2.88 2.43 8.22
C VAL A 194 -2.08 3.68 7.84
N GLN A 195 -2.55 4.88 8.22
CA GLN A 195 -1.87 6.14 7.93
C GLN A 195 -0.46 6.18 8.54
N HIS A 196 -0.30 5.75 9.78
CA HIS A 196 1.01 5.72 10.44
C HIS A 196 1.94 4.67 9.84
N LEU A 197 1.45 3.46 9.57
CA LEU A 197 2.28 2.42 8.95
C LEU A 197 2.73 2.82 7.54
N LYS A 198 1.91 3.58 6.81
CA LYS A 198 2.28 4.14 5.51
C LYS A 198 3.41 5.16 5.63
N GLN A 199 3.46 5.95 6.70
CA GLN A 199 4.57 6.89 6.95
C GLN A 199 5.91 6.16 7.17
N PHE A 200 5.87 4.90 7.61
CA PHE A 200 7.04 4.05 7.79
C PHE A 200 7.30 3.11 6.58
N ASP A 201 6.61 3.31 5.46
CA ASP A 201 6.70 2.49 4.24
C ASP A 201 6.47 0.99 4.47
N GLU A 202 5.57 0.66 5.40
CA GLU A 202 5.29 -0.73 5.75
C GLU A 202 4.26 -1.38 4.81
N MET A 203 4.57 -2.58 4.32
CA MET A 203 3.61 -3.38 3.55
C MET A 203 2.48 -3.88 4.45
N MET A 204 1.24 -3.71 4.00
CA MET A 204 0.08 -4.09 4.80
C MET A 204 -1.09 -4.61 3.96
N VAL A 205 -1.89 -5.48 4.58
CA VAL A 205 -3.18 -5.96 4.05
C VAL A 205 -4.25 -5.62 5.07
N VAL A 206 -5.36 -5.06 4.62
CA VAL A 206 -6.48 -4.69 5.49
C VAL A 206 -7.62 -5.69 5.30
N ILE A 207 -8.26 -6.07 6.39
CA ILE A 207 -9.51 -6.84 6.41
C ILE A 207 -10.59 -5.94 7.02
N GLU A 208 -11.69 -5.74 6.29
CA GLU A 208 -12.83 -4.93 6.74
C GLU A 208 -14.15 -5.65 6.47
N ALA A 209 -15.04 -5.70 7.45
CA ALA A 209 -16.35 -6.33 7.31
C ALA A 209 -17.32 -5.46 6.49
N ASP A 210 -17.28 -4.15 6.69
CA ASP A 210 -18.16 -3.19 6.02
C ASP A 210 -17.62 -2.78 4.64
N LYS A 211 -18.28 -3.27 3.59
CA LYS A 211 -17.97 -2.94 2.20
C LYS A 211 -18.22 -1.48 1.83
N GLU A 212 -19.17 -0.84 2.52
CA GLU A 212 -19.59 0.54 2.27
C GLU A 212 -18.82 1.53 3.16
N SER A 213 -17.84 1.04 3.93
CA SER A 213 -16.98 1.89 4.73
C SER A 213 -16.28 2.93 3.86
N ARG A 214 -16.57 4.21 4.13
CA ARG A 214 -15.92 5.36 3.48
C ARG A 214 -14.38 5.25 3.48
N PHE A 215 -13.84 4.64 4.53
CA PHE A 215 -12.42 4.50 4.73
C PHE A 215 -11.80 3.39 3.85
N ALA A 216 -12.57 2.35 3.53
CA ALA A 216 -12.10 1.27 2.68
C ALA A 216 -11.77 1.76 1.27
N HIS A 217 -12.58 2.68 0.75
CA HIS A 217 -12.31 3.33 -0.54
C HIS A 217 -11.09 4.25 -0.52
N GLU A 218 -10.88 4.98 0.57
CA GLU A 218 -9.69 5.83 0.73
C GLU A 218 -8.41 4.99 0.78
N VAL A 219 -8.41 3.90 1.53
CA VAL A 219 -7.24 3.02 1.70
C VAL A 219 -6.95 2.19 0.45
N ALA A 220 -7.97 1.60 -0.18
CA ALA A 220 -7.80 0.83 -1.42
C ALA A 220 -7.22 1.68 -2.57
N GLY A 221 -7.51 2.98 -2.58
CA GLY A 221 -6.96 3.92 -3.58
C GLY A 221 -5.47 4.21 -3.44
N ASN A 222 -4.79 3.64 -2.46
CA ASN A 222 -3.39 3.87 -2.10
C ASN A 222 -2.50 2.62 -2.26
N ASP A 223 -2.84 1.69 -3.17
CA ASP A 223 -2.12 0.43 -3.43
C ASP A 223 -2.08 -0.54 -2.23
N ILE A 224 -2.98 -0.37 -1.27
CA ILE A 224 -3.13 -1.26 -0.11
C ILE A 224 -4.27 -2.25 -0.40
N PRO A 225 -4.02 -3.58 -0.40
CA PRO A 225 -5.08 -4.57 -0.56
C PRO A 225 -6.07 -4.51 0.61
N VAL A 226 -7.35 -4.36 0.29
CA VAL A 226 -8.46 -4.43 1.26
C VAL A 226 -9.29 -5.66 0.97
N LEU A 227 -9.41 -6.57 1.91
CA LEU A 227 -10.22 -7.78 1.81
C LEU A 227 -11.51 -7.57 2.58
N PHE A 228 -12.64 -7.80 1.93
CA PHE A 228 -13.94 -7.58 2.54
C PHE A 228 -14.53 -8.85 3.13
N GLY A 229 -14.85 -8.83 4.42
CA GLY A 229 -15.45 -9.93 5.16
C GLY A 229 -15.13 -9.90 6.66
N ASP A 230 -15.69 -10.85 7.40
CA ASP A 230 -15.42 -11.00 8.83
C ASP A 230 -13.97 -11.46 9.05
N ALA A 231 -13.26 -10.79 9.96
CA ALA A 231 -11.87 -11.12 10.29
C ALA A 231 -11.71 -12.50 10.96
N ARG A 232 -12.81 -13.09 11.44
CA ARG A 232 -12.85 -14.46 11.98
C ARG A 232 -12.87 -15.53 10.91
N ASP A 233 -13.18 -15.18 9.66
CA ASP A 233 -13.17 -16.13 8.55
C ASP A 233 -11.74 -16.56 8.25
N THR A 234 -11.44 -17.81 8.55
CA THR A 234 -10.14 -18.45 8.32
C THR A 234 -9.70 -18.35 6.86
N ARG A 235 -10.64 -18.45 5.91
CA ARG A 235 -10.34 -18.31 4.48
C ARG A 235 -9.87 -16.89 4.14
N LEU A 236 -10.38 -15.89 4.84
CA LEU A 236 -9.99 -14.49 4.64
C LEU A 236 -8.60 -14.22 5.20
N LEU A 237 -8.29 -14.80 6.37
CA LEU A 237 -6.94 -14.76 6.96
C LEU A 237 -5.91 -15.47 6.07
N GLU A 238 -6.27 -16.62 5.48
CA GLU A 238 -5.43 -17.30 4.48
C GLU A 238 -5.21 -16.44 3.23
N ASN A 239 -6.27 -15.81 2.70
CA ASN A 239 -6.16 -14.88 1.58
C ASN A 239 -5.30 -13.65 1.91
N ALA A 240 -5.26 -13.23 3.18
CA ALA A 240 -4.37 -12.19 3.68
C ALA A 240 -2.90 -12.66 3.86
N ASN A 241 -2.61 -13.92 3.52
CA ASN A 241 -1.31 -14.56 3.65
C ASN A 241 -0.71 -14.48 5.07
N LEU A 242 -1.57 -14.67 6.07
CA LEU A 242 -1.19 -14.62 7.49
C LEU A 242 0.02 -15.50 7.88
N PRO A 243 0.22 -16.71 7.32
CA PRO A 243 1.38 -17.55 7.64
C PRO A 243 2.74 -16.88 7.37
N LYS A 244 2.78 -15.86 6.51
CA LYS A 244 4.00 -15.09 6.17
C LYS A 244 3.96 -13.64 6.67
N ALA A 245 2.92 -13.26 7.39
CA ALA A 245 2.80 -11.93 7.98
C ALA A 245 3.73 -11.81 9.20
N LYS A 246 4.32 -10.63 9.40
CA LYS A 246 5.15 -10.34 10.59
C LYS A 246 4.32 -9.91 11.79
N ALA A 247 3.14 -9.33 11.55
CA ALA A 247 2.26 -8.85 12.60
C ALA A 247 0.80 -8.88 12.17
N VAL A 248 -0.09 -9.01 13.15
CA VAL A 248 -1.53 -8.80 13.01
C VAL A 248 -1.98 -7.74 14.01
N ILE A 249 -2.81 -6.80 13.56
CA ILE A 249 -3.37 -5.71 14.36
C ILE A 249 -4.90 -5.82 14.31
N CYS A 250 -5.53 -6.27 15.39
CA CYS A 250 -6.99 -6.37 15.48
C CYS A 250 -7.57 -5.16 16.22
N VAL A 251 -8.23 -4.27 15.48
CA VAL A 251 -8.66 -2.96 15.96
C VAL A 251 -10.13 -2.66 15.64
N THR A 252 -10.93 -3.71 15.47
CA THR A 252 -12.39 -3.61 15.31
C THR A 252 -13.04 -3.02 16.57
N ASN A 253 -14.33 -2.73 16.49
CA ASN A 253 -15.13 -2.24 17.63
C ASN A 253 -15.67 -3.37 18.52
N ASP A 254 -15.30 -4.62 18.26
CA ASP A 254 -15.74 -5.78 19.04
C ASP A 254 -14.52 -6.51 19.63
N ASP A 255 -14.45 -6.53 20.96
CA ASP A 255 -13.35 -7.17 21.70
C ASP A 255 -13.28 -8.68 21.47
N MET A 256 -14.43 -9.34 21.27
CA MET A 256 -14.50 -10.77 20.99
C MET A 256 -13.98 -11.07 19.59
N VAL A 257 -14.38 -10.29 18.58
CA VAL A 257 -13.83 -10.41 17.22
C VAL A 257 -12.32 -10.20 17.22
N ASN A 258 -11.82 -9.20 17.95
CA ASN A 258 -10.39 -8.93 18.05
C ASN A 258 -9.63 -10.09 18.71
N LEU A 259 -10.17 -10.68 19.78
CA LEU A 259 -9.55 -11.79 20.50
C LEU A 259 -9.58 -13.09 19.68
N GLU A 260 -10.73 -13.44 19.10
CA GLU A 260 -10.88 -14.64 18.26
C GLU A 260 -9.94 -14.56 17.05
N THR A 261 -9.93 -13.42 16.34
CA THR A 261 -9.02 -13.20 15.20
C THR A 261 -7.56 -13.36 15.61
N ALA A 262 -7.17 -12.83 16.78
CA ALA A 262 -5.82 -12.93 17.28
C ALA A 262 -5.42 -14.37 17.64
N LEU A 263 -6.31 -15.14 18.25
CA LEU A 263 -6.05 -16.55 18.58
C LEU A 263 -5.91 -17.38 17.31
N THR A 264 -6.85 -17.25 16.37
CA THR A 264 -6.76 -17.89 15.05
C THR A 264 -5.46 -17.49 14.36
N ALA A 265 -5.05 -16.23 14.46
CA ALA A 265 -3.80 -15.79 13.86
C ALA A 265 -2.55 -16.48 14.42
N ARG A 266 -2.53 -16.76 15.73
CA ARG A 266 -1.46 -17.52 16.38
C ARG A 266 -1.42 -18.97 15.89
N GLU A 267 -2.57 -19.58 15.60
CA GLU A 267 -2.64 -20.94 15.08
C GLU A 267 -2.00 -21.05 13.69
N TYR A 268 -2.23 -20.07 12.82
CA TYR A 268 -1.63 -20.02 11.47
C TYR A 268 -0.15 -19.64 11.48
N ASN A 269 0.27 -18.80 12.42
CA ASN A 269 1.65 -18.35 12.55
C ASN A 269 2.01 -18.21 14.04
N PRO A 270 2.67 -19.23 14.63
CA PRO A 270 3.04 -19.22 16.05
C PRO A 270 3.92 -18.04 16.46
N ASP A 271 4.70 -17.48 15.53
CA ASP A 271 5.66 -16.40 15.78
C ASP A 271 5.10 -15.01 15.45
N ILE A 272 3.85 -14.91 14.97
CA ILE A 272 3.28 -13.62 14.56
C ILE A 272 3.21 -12.62 15.72
N LYS A 273 3.57 -11.37 15.47
CA LYS A 273 3.38 -10.31 16.46
C LYS A 273 1.91 -9.92 16.50
N ILE A 274 1.25 -10.17 17.63
CA ILE A 274 -0.17 -9.87 17.82
C ILE A 274 -0.31 -8.55 18.59
N ILE A 275 -1.07 -7.62 18.01
CA ILE A 275 -1.52 -6.40 18.66
C ILE A 275 -3.04 -6.37 18.60
N ILE A 276 -3.71 -6.17 19.74
CA ILE A 276 -5.17 -6.08 19.78
C ILE A 276 -5.65 -4.84 20.52
N ARG A 277 -6.79 -4.33 20.08
CA ARG A 277 -7.60 -3.36 20.81
C ARG A 277 -8.58 -4.10 21.71
N MET A 278 -8.63 -3.68 22.97
CA MET A 278 -9.65 -4.13 23.91
C MET A 278 -10.18 -2.94 24.70
N PHE A 279 -11.49 -2.83 24.88
CA PHE A 279 -12.07 -1.76 25.69
C PHE A 279 -11.79 -1.98 27.19
N ASP A 280 -12.02 -3.19 27.69
CA ASP A 280 -11.82 -3.52 29.11
C ASP A 280 -10.33 -3.63 29.46
N GLN A 281 -9.84 -2.67 30.24
CA GLN A 281 -8.45 -2.59 30.67
C GLN A 281 -8.03 -3.71 31.64
N LYS A 282 -8.94 -4.21 32.48
CA LYS A 282 -8.66 -5.31 33.40
C LYS A 282 -8.51 -6.62 32.63
N LEU A 283 -9.41 -6.85 31.68
CA LEU A 283 -9.34 -8.01 30.79
C LEU A 283 -8.09 -7.94 29.92
N ALA A 284 -7.77 -6.76 29.37
CA ALA A 284 -6.57 -6.53 28.58
C ALA A 284 -5.28 -6.96 29.29
N LYS A 285 -5.11 -6.56 30.56
CA LYS A 285 -3.94 -6.96 31.37
C LYS A 285 -3.86 -8.48 31.58
N LYS A 286 -5.00 -9.15 31.81
CA LYS A 286 -5.05 -10.61 31.97
C LYS A 286 -4.74 -11.33 30.66
N VAL A 287 -5.35 -10.91 29.56
CA VAL A 287 -5.16 -11.46 28.21
C VAL A 287 -3.70 -11.34 27.78
N GLN A 288 -3.11 -10.15 27.95
CA GLN A 288 -1.71 -9.92 27.60
C GLN A 288 -0.76 -10.87 28.35
N LYS A 289 -0.96 -11.02 29.67
CA LYS A 289 -0.13 -11.88 30.51
C LYS A 289 -0.33 -13.37 30.24
N SER A 290 -1.57 -13.80 29.97
CA SER A 290 -1.93 -15.21 29.88
C SER A 290 -1.70 -15.80 28.48
N LEU A 291 -1.85 -14.99 27.43
CA LEU A 291 -1.78 -15.43 26.03
C LEU A 291 -0.49 -15.03 25.32
N GLY A 292 0.45 -14.38 26.01
CA GLY A 292 1.72 -13.94 25.42
C GLY A 292 1.52 -12.99 24.22
N ILE A 293 0.46 -12.18 24.27
CA ILE A 293 0.16 -11.20 23.23
C ILE A 293 1.08 -10.00 23.41
N HIS A 294 1.70 -9.54 22.31
CA HIS A 294 2.77 -8.56 22.35
C HIS A 294 2.27 -7.16 22.73
N GLY A 295 1.05 -6.81 22.34
CA GLY A 295 0.43 -5.54 22.70
C GLY A 295 -1.08 -5.66 22.85
N VAL A 296 -1.59 -5.27 24.02
CA VAL A 296 -3.03 -5.12 24.25
C VAL A 296 -3.28 -3.71 24.73
N TYR A 297 -4.07 -2.95 23.98
CA TYR A 297 -4.28 -1.53 24.26
C TYR A 297 -5.76 -1.18 24.29
N SER A 298 -6.14 -0.41 25.30
CA SER A 298 -7.44 0.26 25.36
C SER A 298 -7.31 1.68 24.82
N SER A 299 -7.90 1.92 23.65
CA SER A 299 -7.90 3.24 23.02
C SER A 299 -8.59 4.27 23.91
N SER A 300 -9.74 3.92 24.49
CA SER A 300 -10.50 4.81 25.38
C SER A 300 -9.75 5.09 26.68
N ALA A 301 -9.10 4.09 27.30
CA ALA A 301 -8.35 4.32 28.54
C ALA A 301 -7.12 5.23 28.29
N ARG A 302 -6.41 5.04 27.16
CA ARG A 302 -5.27 5.90 26.80
C ARG A 302 -5.72 7.33 26.50
N SER A 303 -6.75 7.51 25.67
CA SER A 303 -7.27 8.84 25.33
C SER A 303 -7.91 9.55 26.53
N GLY A 304 -8.68 8.83 27.35
CA GLY A 304 -9.33 9.39 28.53
C GLY A 304 -8.33 9.96 29.53
N ARG A 305 -7.19 9.28 29.72
CA ARG A 305 -6.08 9.80 30.52
C ARG A 305 -5.55 11.12 29.95
N LEU A 306 -5.24 11.15 28.66
CA LEU A 306 -4.69 12.33 28.01
C LEU A 306 -5.66 13.52 28.11
N PHE A 307 -6.95 13.31 27.86
CA PHE A 307 -7.97 14.36 27.99
C PHE A 307 -8.11 14.86 29.43
N ALA A 308 -8.10 13.97 30.42
CA ALA A 308 -8.13 14.37 31.82
C ALA A 308 -6.89 15.19 32.21
N GLN A 309 -5.71 14.82 31.73
CA GLN A 309 -4.48 15.56 32.01
C GLN A 309 -4.45 16.93 31.31
N ALA A 310 -4.86 16.99 30.05
CA ALA A 310 -4.96 18.24 29.30
C ALA A 310 -5.97 19.23 29.94
N ALA A 311 -7.04 18.73 30.56
CA ALA A 311 -7.99 19.56 31.30
C ALA A 311 -7.42 20.13 32.61
N ILE A 312 -6.43 19.46 33.21
CA ILE A 312 -5.77 19.91 34.46
C ILE A 312 -4.67 20.93 34.16
N SER A 313 -3.95 20.78 33.05
CA SER A 313 -2.88 21.70 32.68
C SER A 313 -2.73 21.81 31.16
N GLU A 314 -2.79 23.05 30.67
CA GLU A 314 -2.57 23.39 29.26
C GLU A 314 -1.16 23.03 28.74
N ASN A 315 -0.23 22.77 29.66
CA ASN A 315 1.17 22.50 29.36
C ASN A 315 1.49 21.00 29.27
N ILE A 316 0.56 20.10 29.56
CA ILE A 316 0.79 18.64 29.40
C ILE A 316 0.49 18.26 27.95
N ILE A 317 1.53 17.85 27.21
CA ILE A 317 1.43 17.43 25.81
C ILE A 317 1.03 15.94 25.72
N ASP A 318 1.60 15.10 26.59
CA ASP A 318 1.33 13.66 26.61
C ASP A 318 1.51 13.07 28.01
N SER A 319 0.93 11.90 28.26
CA SER A 319 0.98 11.22 29.55
C SER A 319 0.89 9.69 29.40
N PHE A 320 1.74 8.96 30.11
CA PHE A 320 1.78 7.51 30.08
C PHE A 320 2.09 6.90 31.45
N GLU A 321 1.94 5.58 31.58
CA GLU A 321 2.22 4.85 32.82
C GLU A 321 3.59 4.16 32.74
N PHE A 322 4.38 4.29 33.80
CA PHE A 322 5.59 3.50 33.99
C PHE A 322 5.73 3.12 35.46
N GLY A 323 5.83 1.82 35.76
CA GLY A 323 5.95 1.35 37.15
C GLY A 323 4.78 1.72 38.08
N GLY A 324 3.57 1.93 37.53
CA GLY A 324 2.40 2.41 38.29
C GLY A 324 2.36 3.92 38.53
N LEU A 325 3.39 4.65 38.13
CA LEU A 325 3.43 6.11 38.16
C LEU A 325 2.94 6.68 36.84
N THR A 326 2.25 7.82 36.91
CA THR A 326 1.87 8.59 35.73
C THR A 326 2.97 9.58 35.40
N ILE A 327 3.65 9.35 34.28
CA ILE A 327 4.70 10.21 33.76
C ILE A 327 4.09 11.12 32.69
N ASN A 328 4.40 12.41 32.77
CA ASN A 328 3.87 13.43 31.88
C ASN A 328 4.99 14.07 31.08
N ALA A 329 4.72 14.34 29.81
CA ALA A 329 5.50 15.24 28.97
C ALA A 329 4.93 16.65 29.12
N TYR A 330 5.65 17.49 29.86
CA TYR A 330 5.26 18.85 30.23
C TYR A 330 6.07 19.88 29.43
N GLN A 331 5.38 20.80 28.76
CA GLN A 331 5.99 21.91 28.05
C GLN A 331 6.11 23.12 28.97
N LEU A 332 7.32 23.65 29.10
CA LEU A 332 7.54 24.88 29.86
C LEU A 332 8.18 25.94 28.96
N THR A 333 7.52 27.10 28.85
CA THR A 333 8.14 28.31 28.31
C THR A 333 8.76 29.12 29.44
N VAL A 334 10.01 29.54 29.27
CA VAL A 334 10.73 30.41 30.21
C VAL A 334 10.21 31.84 30.05
N GLU A 335 9.40 32.28 30.99
CA GLU A 335 8.86 33.65 31.04
C GLU A 335 9.90 34.63 31.62
N ALA A 336 9.78 35.92 31.28
CA ALA A 336 10.71 36.96 31.73
C ALA A 336 10.79 37.11 33.27
N ASN A 337 9.71 36.77 33.96
CA ASN A 337 9.58 36.77 35.41
C ASN A 337 9.84 35.39 36.05
N SER A 338 10.33 34.42 35.28
CA SER A 338 10.62 33.09 35.81
C SER A 338 11.97 33.07 36.51
N SER A 339 12.09 32.38 37.66
CA SER A 339 13.40 32.21 38.30
C SER A 339 14.30 31.20 37.57
N LEU A 340 13.83 30.66 36.44
CA LEU A 340 14.60 29.80 35.55
C LEU A 340 15.51 30.61 34.61
N VAL A 341 15.30 31.93 34.48
CA VAL A 341 16.14 32.78 33.63
C VAL A 341 17.56 32.82 34.21
N GLY A 342 18.55 32.44 33.39
CA GLY A 342 19.94 32.37 33.82
C GLY A 342 20.33 31.08 34.56
N GLU A 343 19.38 30.19 34.86
CA GLU A 343 19.70 28.85 35.36
C GLU A 343 20.21 27.95 34.24
N THR A 344 21.05 26.99 34.61
CA THR A 344 21.48 25.94 33.68
C THR A 344 20.44 24.84 33.57
N ILE A 345 20.49 24.05 32.50
CA ILE A 345 19.65 22.86 32.35
C ILE A 345 19.83 21.89 33.53
N ASP A 346 21.07 21.77 34.03
CA ASP A 346 21.37 20.90 35.18
C ASP A 346 20.71 21.41 36.47
N ASP A 347 20.74 22.72 36.71
CA ASP A 347 20.06 23.33 37.86
C ASP A 347 18.57 22.98 37.87
N VAL A 348 17.90 23.08 36.70
CA VAL A 348 16.48 22.74 36.56
C VAL A 348 16.24 21.26 36.84
N ARG A 349 17.11 20.37 36.33
CA ARG A 349 16.99 18.92 36.55
C ARG A 349 17.10 18.57 38.02
N TYR A 350 18.11 19.09 38.72
CA TYR A 350 18.37 18.77 40.13
C TYR A 350 17.38 19.44 41.09
N LYS A 351 17.11 20.75 40.94
CA LYS A 351 16.24 21.50 41.87
C LYS A 351 14.79 21.03 41.82
N ASN A 352 14.32 20.60 40.65
CA ASN A 352 12.94 20.21 40.44
C ASN A 352 12.75 18.68 40.35
N GLU A 353 13.83 17.91 40.40
CA GLU A 353 13.84 16.44 40.23
C GLU A 353 13.10 16.02 38.96
N VAL A 354 13.45 16.65 37.83
CA VAL A 354 12.81 16.44 36.53
C VAL A 354 13.83 16.09 35.45
N THR A 355 13.36 15.45 34.38
CA THR A 355 14.21 15.18 33.21
C THR A 355 13.88 16.17 32.10
N VAL A 356 14.82 17.05 31.76
CA VAL A 356 14.69 17.90 30.57
C VAL A 356 15.13 17.09 29.36
N LEU A 357 14.18 16.75 28.48
CA LEU A 357 14.43 16.03 27.24
C LEU A 357 14.94 16.97 26.17
N MET A 358 14.19 18.04 25.89
CA MET A 358 14.48 18.95 24.77
C MET A 358 14.49 20.40 25.20
N HIS A 359 15.32 21.20 24.53
CA HIS A 359 15.40 22.65 24.65
C HIS A 359 15.28 23.28 23.28
N GLU A 360 14.27 24.10 23.06
CA GLU A 360 14.11 24.92 21.87
C GLU A 360 14.41 26.38 22.27
N LYS A 361 15.41 27.01 21.65
CA LYS A 361 15.65 28.43 21.85
C LYS A 361 14.52 29.26 21.26
N ALA A 362 14.33 30.48 21.77
CA ALA A 362 13.38 31.45 21.18
C ALA A 362 13.57 31.69 19.66
N GLY A 363 14.78 31.49 19.13
CA GLY A 363 15.10 31.59 17.69
C GLY A 363 14.83 30.33 16.86
N GLY A 364 14.30 29.26 17.44
CA GLY A 364 13.92 28.01 16.74
C GLY A 364 15.02 26.94 16.66
N GLU A 365 16.18 27.15 17.29
CA GLU A 365 17.23 26.12 17.38
C GLU A 365 16.80 25.03 18.38
N LEU A 366 16.76 23.76 17.94
CA LEU A 366 16.25 22.63 18.72
C LEU A 366 17.37 21.68 19.22
N ASP A 367 17.63 21.80 20.52
CA ASP A 367 18.29 20.91 21.48
C ASP A 367 17.60 19.55 21.75
N TRP A 368 17.84 18.45 21.02
CA TRP A 368 17.22 17.14 21.36
C TRP A 368 17.72 16.50 22.66
N ASN A 369 18.93 16.84 23.09
CA ASN A 369 19.52 16.44 24.38
C ASN A 369 20.43 17.57 24.86
N PRO A 370 19.87 18.61 25.49
CA PRO A 370 20.62 19.81 25.81
C PRO A 370 21.73 19.52 26.82
N PRO A 371 22.94 20.08 26.64
CA PRO A 371 24.05 19.84 27.55
C PRO A 371 23.75 20.45 28.93
N PRO A 372 24.25 19.86 30.03
CA PRO A 372 23.98 20.33 31.39
C PRO A 372 24.31 21.81 31.62
N SER A 373 25.36 22.31 30.97
CA SER A 373 25.86 23.69 31.11
C SER A 373 25.08 24.74 30.31
N LYS A 374 24.07 24.35 29.52
CA LYS A 374 23.29 25.29 28.69
C LYS A 374 22.47 26.20 29.61
N VAL A 375 22.60 27.51 29.42
CA VAL A 375 21.87 28.53 30.22
C VAL A 375 20.56 28.88 29.53
N LEU A 376 19.49 28.96 30.31
CA LEU A 376 18.15 29.28 29.85
C LEU A 376 17.94 30.78 29.68
N SER A 377 17.33 31.14 28.56
CA SER A 377 16.97 32.52 28.21
C SER A 377 15.45 32.70 28.15
N VAL A 378 15.00 33.95 28.22
CA VAL A 378 13.57 34.27 28.09
C VAL A 378 13.07 33.86 26.70
N GLY A 379 11.91 33.20 26.67
CA GLY A 379 11.29 32.70 25.45
C GLY A 379 11.74 31.29 25.04
N ASP A 380 12.74 30.72 25.71
CA ASP A 380 13.12 29.32 25.50
C ASP A 380 11.99 28.38 25.92
N ARG A 381 11.85 27.26 25.20
CA ARG A 381 10.86 26.22 25.46
C ARG A 381 11.56 24.93 25.84
N LEU A 382 11.04 24.27 26.87
CA LEU A 382 11.57 23.02 27.39
C LEU A 382 10.50 21.93 27.29
N LEU A 383 10.89 20.76 26.81
CA LEU A 383 10.11 19.54 26.99
C LEU A 383 10.67 18.78 28.19
N ILE A 384 9.86 18.64 29.23
CA ILE A 384 10.25 18.05 30.51
C ILE A 384 9.42 16.79 30.74
N MET A 385 10.08 15.69 31.07
CA MET A 385 9.44 14.50 31.60
C MET A 385 9.46 14.50 33.12
N THR A 386 8.27 14.37 33.71
CA THR A 386 8.11 14.40 35.16
C THR A 386 6.79 13.76 35.60
N ASP A 387 6.71 13.35 36.86
CA ASP A 387 5.46 13.04 37.53
C ASP A 387 4.69 14.32 37.93
N ARG A 388 3.56 14.15 38.62
CA ARG A 388 2.72 15.26 39.08
C ARG A 388 3.42 16.16 40.10
N ASP A 389 4.25 15.59 40.96
CA ASP A 389 4.94 16.33 42.02
C ASP A 389 6.03 17.24 41.43
N GLY A 390 6.76 16.78 40.42
CA GLY A 390 7.73 17.64 39.72
C GLY A 390 7.07 18.77 38.92
N ILE A 391 5.86 18.58 38.38
CA ILE A 391 5.07 19.69 37.81
C ILE A 391 4.76 20.74 38.89
N ASN A 392 4.30 20.31 40.07
CA ASN A 392 4.01 21.22 41.18
C ASN A 392 5.27 22.00 41.61
N ARG A 393 6.43 21.34 41.67
CA ARG A 393 7.73 21.99 41.95
C ARG A 393 8.04 23.04 40.89
N LEU A 394 7.94 22.70 39.59
CA LEU A 394 8.18 23.65 38.48
C LEU A 394 7.24 24.87 38.51
N GLN A 395 5.96 24.66 38.83
CA GLN A 395 4.99 25.76 38.94
C GLN A 395 5.28 26.69 40.13
N SER A 396 5.81 26.16 41.24
CA SER A 396 6.24 26.97 42.38
C SER A 396 7.42 27.89 42.03
N THR A 397 8.34 27.41 41.19
CA THR A 397 9.50 28.15 40.68
C THR A 397 9.07 29.34 39.81
N LYS A 398 8.04 29.17 38.96
CA LYS A 398 7.47 30.27 38.15
C LYS A 398 6.96 31.45 38.99
N LYS A 399 6.44 31.20 40.20
CA LYS A 399 5.77 32.25 41.00
C LYS A 399 6.72 33.10 41.87
N LYS A 400 7.97 32.68 42.09
CA LYS A 400 8.86 33.27 43.12
C LYS A 400 9.30 34.71 42.87
N LEU A 401 9.23 35.23 41.64
CA LEU A 401 9.64 36.61 41.31
C LEU A 401 8.49 37.62 41.30
N ALA A 402 7.23 37.19 41.45
CA ALA A 402 6.08 38.09 41.36
C ALA A 402 5.75 38.89 42.64
N LEU A 403 6.49 38.74 43.74
CA LEU A 403 6.21 39.44 45.00
C LEU A 403 7.48 39.92 45.72
N LYS A 404 7.96 41.10 45.31
CA LYS A 404 8.25 42.18 46.26
C LYS A 404 7.29 43.31 45.92
N LYS A 405 6.09 43.29 46.51
CA LYS A 405 5.32 44.53 46.66
C LYS A 405 6.10 45.37 47.67
N ASP A 406 6.68 46.47 47.18
CA ASP A 406 7.27 47.48 48.05
C ASP A 406 6.27 47.82 49.15
N THR A 407 6.64 47.48 50.38
CA THR A 407 5.97 47.96 51.57
C THR A 407 6.70 49.25 51.91
N GLN A 408 6.15 50.39 51.49
CA GLN A 408 6.44 51.69 52.06
C GLN A 408 5.25 52.14 52.89
#